data_AF-A0A4V0I339-F1
#
_entry.id   AF-A0A4V0I339-F1
#
_cell.length_a   1.000
_cell.length_b   1.000
_cell.length_c   1.000
_cell.angle_alpha   90.00
_cell.angle_beta   90.00
_cell.angle_gamma   90.00
#
_symmetry.space_group_name_H-M   'P 1'
#
loop_
_entity.id
_entity.type
_entity.pdbx_description
1 polymer ?
#
loop_
_entity_poly.entity_id
_entity_poly.type
_entity_poly.pdbx_seq_one_letter_code
_entity_poly.pdbx_strand_id
1 'polypeptide(L)'
;MFRALLLLTCFATLAAWAGAQGPVPPLSAADKAKLFKSNRTLVENLVNHGLDLSSATDPVKRAEECRKTAITLGNYVERAATDDKNPDRVAELTGLMGDVVRDGLAPLLDDAARTIPPESPQGKRVKELQSLAAADIDTVRNAVPAGKVGDNPKVKAALAALTDLKARFGQ
;
A
#
# COMPACT_ATOMS: atom_id res chain seq x y z
N MET A 1 26.17 -23.16 -33.84
CA MET A 1 25.07 -24.16 -33.72
C MET A 1 24.75 -24.52 -32.28
N PHE A 2 25.74 -24.82 -31.42
CA PHE A 2 25.53 -25.13 -29.98
C PHE A 2 24.77 -24.07 -29.17
N ARG A 3 24.99 -22.76 -29.44
CA ARG A 3 24.29 -21.66 -28.75
C ARG A 3 22.80 -21.58 -29.07
N ALA A 4 22.41 -21.89 -30.31
CA ALA A 4 21.00 -21.91 -30.71
C ALA A 4 20.26 -23.09 -30.08
N LEU A 5 20.94 -24.24 -29.96
CA LEU A 5 20.41 -25.43 -29.30
C LEU A 5 20.15 -25.18 -27.80
N LEU A 6 21.11 -24.54 -27.11
CA LEU A 6 20.99 -24.17 -25.69
C LEU A 6 19.83 -23.20 -25.42
N LEU A 7 19.67 -22.18 -26.28
CA LEU A 7 18.56 -21.24 -26.18
C LEU A 7 17.20 -21.93 -26.38
N LEU A 8 17.09 -22.80 -27.37
CA LEU A 8 15.86 -23.58 -27.61
C LEU A 8 15.50 -24.48 -26.43
N THR A 9 16.48 -25.14 -25.82
CA THR A 9 16.24 -25.96 -24.63
C THR A 9 15.84 -25.14 -23.41
N CYS A 10 16.43 -23.96 -23.19
CA CYS A 10 16.04 -23.06 -22.10
C CYS A 10 14.62 -22.50 -22.30
N PHE A 11 14.24 -22.13 -23.52
CA PHE A 11 12.89 -21.67 -23.81
C PHE A 11 11.84 -22.77 -23.64
N ALA A 12 12.16 -24.00 -24.06
CA ALA A 12 11.25 -25.13 -23.88
C ALA A 12 11.01 -25.48 -22.41
N THR A 13 12.05 -25.42 -21.57
CA THR A 13 11.90 -25.67 -20.12
C THR A 13 11.15 -24.54 -19.41
N LEU A 14 11.37 -23.28 -19.80
CA LEU A 14 10.61 -22.14 -19.29
C LEU A 14 9.12 -22.20 -19.70
N ALA A 15 8.83 -22.58 -20.94
CA ALA A 15 7.46 -22.72 -21.43
C ALA A 15 6.71 -23.87 -20.72
N ALA A 16 7.38 -25.00 -20.49
CA ALA A 16 6.82 -26.11 -19.71
C ALA A 16 6.54 -25.72 -18.24
N TRP A 17 7.41 -24.89 -17.65
CA TRP A 17 7.22 -24.40 -16.28
C TRP A 17 6.08 -23.39 -16.16
N ALA A 18 5.92 -22.50 -17.16
CA ALA A 18 4.79 -21.58 -17.24
C ALA A 18 3.45 -22.32 -17.46
N GLY A 19 3.43 -23.39 -18.25
CA GLY A 19 2.24 -24.21 -18.49
C GLY A 19 1.84 -25.14 -17.33
N ALA A 20 2.77 -25.43 -16.41
CA ALA A 20 2.50 -26.24 -15.20
C ALA A 20 1.78 -25.45 -14.10
N GLN A 21 1.67 -24.13 -14.23
CA GLN A 21 0.76 -23.31 -13.43
C GLN A 21 -0.66 -23.51 -13.98
N GLY A 22 -1.27 -24.64 -13.64
CA GLY A 22 -2.63 -24.97 -14.05
C GLY A 22 -3.61 -23.81 -13.77
N PRO A 23 -4.73 -23.74 -14.52
CA PRO A 23 -5.66 -22.63 -14.40
C PRO A 23 -6.07 -22.43 -12.94
N VAL A 24 -5.87 -21.21 -12.43
CA VAL A 24 -6.34 -20.84 -11.10
C VAL A 24 -7.84 -21.15 -11.04
N PRO A 25 -8.30 -21.96 -10.08
CA PRO A 25 -9.71 -22.31 -9.99
C PRO A 25 -10.53 -21.01 -9.97
N PRO A 26 -11.59 -20.91 -10.80
CA PRO A 26 -12.41 -19.71 -10.81
C PRO A 26 -13.00 -19.49 -9.41
N LEU A 27 -12.98 -18.24 -8.95
CA LEU A 27 -13.56 -17.85 -7.66
C LEU A 27 -15.02 -18.33 -7.54
N SER A 28 -15.40 -18.81 -6.36
CA SER A 28 -16.78 -19.17 -6.08
C SER A 28 -17.69 -17.93 -6.14
N ALA A 29 -18.99 -18.13 -6.35
CA ALA A 29 -19.95 -17.03 -6.33
C ALA A 29 -19.96 -16.28 -4.99
N ALA A 30 -19.79 -17.00 -3.88
CA ALA A 30 -19.68 -16.43 -2.54
C ALA A 30 -18.43 -15.55 -2.40
N ASP A 31 -17.27 -16.01 -2.89
CA ASP A 31 -16.03 -15.24 -2.85
C ASP A 31 -16.12 -13.98 -3.70
N LYS A 32 -16.73 -14.08 -4.89
CA LYS A 32 -16.97 -12.92 -5.77
C LYS A 32 -17.88 -11.89 -5.10
N ALA A 33 -18.97 -12.32 -4.46
CA ALA A 33 -19.86 -11.42 -3.73
C ALA A 33 -19.16 -10.73 -2.55
N LYS A 34 -18.34 -11.48 -1.80
CA LYS A 34 -17.52 -10.95 -0.69
C LYS A 34 -16.53 -9.90 -1.19
N LEU A 35 -15.79 -10.19 -2.26
CA LEU A 35 -14.84 -9.26 -2.86
C LEU A 35 -15.53 -8.02 -3.41
N PHE A 36 -16.68 -8.18 -4.09
CA PHE A 36 -17.45 -7.04 -4.59
C PHE A 36 -17.88 -6.12 -3.45
N LYS A 37 -18.41 -6.67 -2.35
CA LYS A 37 -18.80 -5.88 -1.17
C LYS A 37 -17.61 -5.15 -0.56
N SER A 38 -16.49 -5.85 -0.36
CA SER A 38 -15.26 -5.27 0.20
C SER A 38 -14.70 -4.15 -0.67
N ASN A 39 -14.62 -4.38 -1.99
CA ASN A 39 -14.13 -3.39 -2.96
C ASN A 39 -15.05 -2.18 -3.05
N ARG A 40 -16.37 -2.39 -3.02
CA ARG A 40 -17.34 -1.29 -3.01
C ARG A 40 -17.14 -0.38 -1.79
N THR A 41 -17.04 -0.95 -0.60
CA THR A 41 -16.79 -0.17 0.62
C THR A 41 -15.44 0.55 0.58
N LEU A 42 -14.40 -0.09 0.04
CA LEU A 42 -13.09 0.56 -0.14
C LEU A 42 -13.22 1.76 -1.08
N VAL A 43 -13.83 1.59 -2.25
CA VAL A 43 -14.01 2.67 -3.24
C VAL A 43 -14.86 3.80 -2.68
N GLU A 44 -15.96 3.51 -2.00
CA GLU A 44 -16.80 4.51 -1.33
C GLU A 44 -15.97 5.34 -0.33
N ASN A 45 -15.15 4.69 0.50
CA ASN A 45 -14.26 5.40 1.42
C ASN A 45 -13.20 6.24 0.71
N LEU A 46 -12.56 5.70 -0.34
CA LEU A 46 -11.55 6.44 -1.12
C LEU A 46 -12.14 7.66 -1.83
N VAL A 47 -13.36 7.54 -2.37
CA VAL A 47 -14.09 8.66 -2.97
C VAL A 47 -14.40 9.72 -1.93
N ASN A 48 -14.93 9.32 -0.76
CA ASN A 48 -15.23 10.27 0.31
C ASN A 48 -13.97 11.01 0.79
N HIS A 49 -12.85 10.30 1.01
CA HIS A 49 -11.59 10.93 1.37
C HIS A 49 -11.06 11.86 0.26
N GLY A 50 -11.26 11.50 -1.01
CA GLY A 50 -10.91 12.36 -2.14
C GLY A 50 -11.74 13.65 -2.16
N LEU A 51 -13.03 13.57 -1.86
CA LEU A 51 -13.90 14.74 -1.72
C LEU A 51 -13.46 15.62 -0.54
N ASP A 52 -13.22 15.03 0.63
CA ASP A 52 -12.74 15.75 1.81
C ASP A 52 -11.39 16.43 1.53
N LEU A 53 -10.46 15.73 0.89
CA LEU A 53 -9.17 16.27 0.46
C LEU A 53 -9.33 17.43 -0.52
N SER A 54 -10.25 17.34 -1.47
CA SER A 54 -10.52 18.41 -2.45
C SER A 54 -11.13 19.66 -1.80
N SER A 55 -11.86 19.48 -0.71
CA SER A 55 -12.49 20.58 0.05
C SER A 55 -11.52 21.26 1.03
N ALA A 56 -10.41 20.58 1.38
CA ALA A 56 -9.42 21.09 2.32
C ALA A 56 -8.56 22.18 1.66
N THR A 57 -8.68 23.41 2.18
CA THR A 57 -7.93 24.57 1.69
C THR A 57 -6.60 24.78 2.43
N ASP A 58 -6.52 24.34 3.68
CA ASP A 58 -5.32 24.43 4.52
C ASP A 58 -4.34 23.26 4.27
N PRO A 59 -3.02 23.52 4.15
CA PRO A 59 -2.03 22.48 3.84
C PRO A 59 -1.93 21.40 4.92
N VAL A 60 -2.06 21.76 6.21
CA VAL A 60 -2.05 20.78 7.30
C VAL A 60 -3.30 19.91 7.22
N LYS A 61 -4.46 20.52 6.94
CA LYS A 61 -5.72 19.80 6.76
C LYS A 61 -5.66 18.84 5.57
N ARG A 62 -5.09 19.25 4.44
CA ARG A 62 -4.88 18.37 3.28
C ARG A 62 -3.99 17.17 3.63
N ALA A 63 -2.93 17.37 4.39
CA ALA A 63 -2.08 16.29 4.87
C ALA A 63 -2.86 15.32 5.78
N GLU A 64 -3.74 15.82 6.66
CA GLU A 64 -4.62 14.97 7.48
C GLU A 64 -5.54 14.09 6.65
N GLU A 65 -6.22 14.65 5.64
CA GLU A 65 -7.13 13.89 4.77
C GLU A 65 -6.37 12.86 3.92
N CYS A 66 -5.17 13.21 3.44
CA CYS A 66 -4.31 12.26 2.74
C CYS A 66 -3.86 11.10 3.67
N ARG A 67 -3.49 11.41 4.91
CA ARG A 67 -3.16 10.39 5.93
C ARG A 67 -4.34 9.46 6.20
N LYS A 68 -5.57 9.97 6.32
CA LYS A 68 -6.77 9.12 6.49
C LYS A 68 -6.97 8.13 5.33
N THR A 69 -6.66 8.56 4.11
CA THR A 69 -6.67 7.69 2.93
C THR A 69 -5.66 6.56 3.09
N ALA A 70 -4.43 6.88 3.49
CA ALA A 70 -3.39 5.88 3.74
C ALA A 70 -3.77 4.90 4.87
N ILE A 71 -4.33 5.39 5.99
CA ILE A 71 -4.82 4.55 7.09
C ILE A 71 -5.93 3.61 6.60
N THR A 72 -6.86 4.13 5.79
CA THR A 72 -7.94 3.32 5.23
C THR A 72 -7.35 2.17 4.42
N LEU A 73 -6.39 2.43 3.54
CA LEU A 73 -5.71 1.37 2.79
C LEU A 73 -4.99 0.39 3.73
N GLY A 74 -4.31 0.88 4.76
CA GLY A 74 -3.66 0.07 5.80
C GLY A 74 -4.62 -0.89 6.50
N ASN A 75 -5.83 -0.45 6.86
CA ASN A 75 -6.86 -1.30 7.46
C ASN A 75 -7.31 -2.41 6.50
N TYR A 76 -7.36 -2.13 5.19
CA TYR A 76 -7.66 -3.15 4.19
C TYR A 76 -6.46 -4.10 3.96
N VAL A 77 -5.22 -3.64 4.12
CA VAL A 77 -4.01 -4.51 4.12
C VAL A 77 -4.10 -5.51 5.27
N GLU A 78 -4.36 -5.04 6.49
CA GLU A 78 -4.53 -5.90 7.66
C GLU A 78 -5.60 -6.95 7.41
N ARG A 79 -6.80 -6.54 6.98
CA ARG A 79 -7.90 -7.45 6.65
C ARG A 79 -7.53 -8.47 5.59
N ALA A 80 -6.84 -8.04 4.53
CA ALA A 80 -6.39 -8.93 3.47
C ALA A 80 -5.37 -9.96 3.98
N ALA A 81 -4.56 -9.57 4.97
CA ALA A 81 -3.53 -10.41 5.56
C ALA A 81 -4.08 -11.43 6.56
N THR A 82 -5.05 -11.01 7.39
CA THR A 82 -5.58 -11.80 8.52
C THR A 82 -6.81 -12.61 8.14
N ASP A 83 -7.84 -11.96 7.58
CA ASP A 83 -9.12 -12.58 7.27
C ASP A 83 -9.07 -13.35 5.95
N ASP A 84 -8.60 -12.69 4.88
CA ASP A 84 -8.62 -13.24 3.54
C ASP A 84 -7.38 -14.10 3.24
N LYS A 85 -6.30 -13.89 4.01
CA LYS A 85 -5.00 -14.56 3.86
C LYS A 85 -4.51 -14.54 2.40
N ASN A 86 -4.73 -13.42 1.72
CA ASN A 86 -4.49 -13.26 0.29
C ASN A 86 -3.23 -12.40 0.05
N PRO A 87 -2.06 -13.02 -0.23
CA PRO A 87 -0.81 -12.29 -0.37
C PRO A 87 -0.79 -11.33 -1.57
N ASP A 88 -1.45 -11.66 -2.68
CA ASP A 88 -1.49 -10.75 -3.83
C ASP A 88 -2.28 -9.49 -3.49
N ARG A 89 -3.39 -9.63 -2.76
CA ARG A 89 -4.20 -8.49 -2.31
C ARG A 89 -3.47 -7.64 -1.27
N VAL A 90 -2.74 -8.27 -0.34
CA VAL A 90 -1.87 -7.56 0.61
C VAL A 90 -0.83 -6.74 -0.14
N ALA A 91 -0.12 -7.32 -1.10
CA ALA A 91 0.90 -6.63 -1.88
C ALA A 91 0.30 -5.45 -2.68
N GLU A 92 -0.85 -5.64 -3.34
CA GLU A 92 -1.55 -4.60 -4.08
C GLU A 92 -1.92 -3.41 -3.18
N LEU A 93 -2.61 -3.67 -2.07
CA LEU A 93 -3.08 -2.62 -1.15
C LEU A 93 -1.91 -1.91 -0.45
N THR A 94 -0.85 -2.63 -0.13
CA THR A 94 0.39 -2.07 0.42
C THR A 94 1.06 -1.12 -0.58
N GLY A 95 1.09 -1.52 -1.86
CA GLY A 95 1.58 -0.66 -2.95
C GLY A 95 0.77 0.63 -3.08
N LEU A 96 -0.57 0.52 -3.12
CA LEU A 96 -1.46 1.68 -3.18
C LEU A 96 -1.30 2.62 -1.98
N MET A 97 -1.17 2.06 -0.77
CA MET A 97 -0.87 2.86 0.42
C MET A 97 0.46 3.58 0.26
N GLY A 98 1.50 2.88 -0.22
CA GLY A 98 2.80 3.46 -0.50
C GLY A 98 2.73 4.62 -1.50
N ASP A 99 1.95 4.48 -2.57
CA ASP A 99 1.74 5.54 -3.56
C ASP A 99 1.04 6.77 -2.94
N VAL A 100 -0.02 6.58 -2.15
CA VAL A 100 -0.71 7.67 -1.44
C VAL A 100 0.25 8.40 -0.50
N VAL A 101 1.07 7.66 0.25
CA VAL A 101 2.00 8.27 1.20
C VAL A 101 3.16 8.97 0.47
N ARG A 102 3.69 8.38 -0.61
CA ARG A 102 4.81 8.91 -1.39
C ARG A 102 4.45 10.15 -2.17
N ASP A 103 3.33 10.09 -2.89
CA ASP A 103 2.96 11.09 -3.90
C ASP A 103 1.93 12.08 -3.39
N GLY A 104 1.21 11.75 -2.31
CA GLY A 104 0.24 12.62 -1.67
C GLY A 104 0.74 13.20 -0.34
N LEU A 105 0.99 12.34 0.65
CA LEU A 105 1.19 12.78 2.03
C LEU A 105 2.56 13.44 2.25
N ALA A 106 3.64 12.78 1.81
CA ALA A 106 5.00 13.27 1.97
C ALA A 106 5.20 14.68 1.40
N PRO A 107 4.87 14.97 0.12
CA PRO A 107 5.06 16.32 -0.43
C PRO A 107 4.23 17.38 0.28
N LEU A 108 2.99 17.05 0.71
CA LEU A 108 2.16 17.99 1.48
C LEU A 108 2.79 18.35 2.84
N LEU A 109 3.36 17.36 3.54
CA LEU A 109 4.05 17.60 4.81
C LEU A 109 5.37 18.34 4.62
N ASP A 110 6.12 18.05 3.55
CA ASP A 110 7.35 18.77 3.20
C ASP A 110 7.06 20.25 2.91
N ASP A 111 6.03 20.53 2.10
CA ASP A 111 5.62 21.89 1.76
C ASP A 111 5.09 22.64 3.00
N ALA A 112 4.30 21.98 3.84
CA ALA A 112 3.83 22.56 5.11
C ALA A 112 5.00 22.87 6.05
N ALA A 113 5.98 21.98 6.17
CA ALA A 113 7.16 22.18 7.01
C ALA A 113 8.05 23.35 6.54
N ARG A 114 8.09 23.63 5.22
CA ARG A 114 8.83 24.76 4.65
C ARG A 114 8.13 26.11 4.84
N THR A 115 6.80 26.12 4.86
CA THR A 115 6.00 27.34 4.83
C THR A 115 5.48 27.77 6.20
N ILE A 116 5.34 26.83 7.13
CA ILE A 116 4.79 27.07 8.47
C ILE A 116 5.94 27.15 9.49
N PRO A 117 6.04 28.23 10.28
CA PRO A 117 7.08 28.34 11.30
C PRO A 117 7.00 27.19 12.32
N PRO A 118 8.13 26.51 12.63
CA PRO A 118 8.13 25.26 13.42
C PRO A 118 7.69 25.44 14.87
N GLU A 119 7.88 26.62 15.45
CA GLU A 119 7.46 26.99 16.81
C GLU A 119 5.95 27.27 16.93
N SER A 120 5.26 27.49 15.81
CA SER A 120 3.83 27.74 15.78
C SER A 120 3.01 26.49 16.14
N PRO A 121 1.76 26.63 16.60
CA PRO A 121 0.87 25.49 16.81
C PRO A 121 0.71 24.59 15.57
N GLN A 122 0.64 25.19 14.38
CA GLN A 122 0.56 24.45 13.12
C GLN A 122 1.88 23.74 12.79
N GLY A 123 3.04 24.37 13.04
CA GLY A 123 4.35 23.73 12.86
C GLY A 123 4.53 22.50 13.74
N LYS A 124 4.06 22.56 14.99
CA LYS A 124 3.99 21.39 15.89
C LYS A 124 3.08 20.30 15.34
N ARG A 125 1.92 20.68 14.78
CA ARG A 125 0.99 19.74 14.15
C ARG A 125 1.59 19.03 12.94
N VAL A 126 2.36 19.72 12.11
CA VAL A 126 3.08 19.10 10.97
C VAL A 126 4.05 18.03 11.47
N LYS A 127 4.85 18.33 12.50
CA LYS A 127 5.78 17.34 13.11
C LYS A 127 5.03 16.14 13.69
N GLU A 128 3.91 16.38 14.34
CA GLU A 128 3.05 15.31 14.85
C GLU A 128 2.54 14.43 13.71
N LEU A 129 2.07 15.02 12.60
CA LEU A 129 1.59 14.28 11.44
C LEU A 129 2.70 13.45 10.77
N GLN A 130 3.93 13.95 10.70
CA GLN A 130 5.08 13.17 10.24
C GLN A 130 5.33 11.96 11.15
N SER A 131 5.32 12.15 12.47
CA SER A 131 5.48 11.05 13.43
C SER A 131 4.34 10.03 13.34
N LEU A 132 3.11 10.50 13.17
CA LEU A 132 1.94 9.65 13.02
C LEU A 132 1.98 8.85 11.71
N ALA A 133 2.39 9.48 10.59
CA ALA A 133 2.55 8.78 9.31
C ALA A 133 3.59 7.65 9.40
N ALA A 134 4.71 7.89 10.09
CA ALA A 134 5.72 6.87 10.35
C ALA A 134 5.17 5.71 11.20
N ALA A 135 4.33 6.02 12.20
CA ALA A 135 3.69 5.02 13.05
C ALA A 135 2.61 4.21 12.32
N ASP A 136 1.87 4.83 11.39
CA ASP A 136 0.88 4.13 10.56
C ASP A 136 1.57 3.10 9.65
N ILE A 137 2.75 3.44 9.10
CA ILE A 137 3.57 2.49 8.32
C ILE A 137 4.00 1.30 9.18
N ASP A 138 4.49 1.55 10.40
CA ASP A 138 4.85 0.46 11.32
C ASP A 138 3.63 -0.42 11.65
N THR A 139 2.47 0.19 11.86
CA THR A 139 1.22 -0.50 12.16
C THR A 139 0.86 -1.49 11.06
N VAL A 140 0.89 -1.05 9.80
CA VAL A 140 0.59 -1.91 8.64
C VAL A 140 1.62 -3.03 8.48
N ARG A 141 2.91 -2.73 8.69
CA ARG A 141 3.95 -3.75 8.62
C ARG A 141 3.76 -4.83 9.69
N ASN A 142 3.42 -4.42 10.91
CA ASN A 142 3.24 -5.33 12.04
C ASN A 142 1.92 -6.13 11.94
N ALA A 143 0.94 -5.63 11.20
CA ALA A 143 -0.33 -6.30 10.97
C ALA A 143 -0.23 -7.49 10.00
N VAL A 144 0.84 -7.57 9.19
CA VAL A 144 1.05 -8.70 8.25
C VAL A 144 1.74 -9.85 8.99
N PRO A 145 1.08 -11.00 9.20
CA PRO A 145 1.67 -12.12 9.92
C PRO A 145 2.72 -12.84 9.07
N ALA A 146 3.72 -13.42 9.74
CA ALA A 146 4.67 -14.35 9.13
C ALA A 146 3.96 -15.62 8.57
N GLY A 147 4.64 -16.39 7.73
CA GLY A 147 4.09 -17.57 7.06
C GLY A 147 3.59 -17.24 5.65
N LYS A 148 2.64 -18.01 5.10
CA LYS A 148 2.23 -17.94 3.68
C LYS A 148 2.02 -16.52 3.13
N VAL A 149 1.44 -15.61 3.92
CA VAL A 149 1.19 -14.22 3.51
C VAL A 149 2.46 -13.38 3.63
N GLY A 150 3.02 -13.23 4.83
CA GLY A 150 4.21 -12.40 5.06
C GLY A 150 5.48 -12.91 4.40
N ASP A 151 5.58 -14.20 4.10
CA ASP A 151 6.72 -14.80 3.38
C ASP A 151 6.61 -14.69 1.86
N ASN A 152 5.46 -14.25 1.33
CA ASN A 152 5.30 -14.02 -0.09
C ASN A 152 6.30 -12.94 -0.58
N PRO A 153 7.07 -13.19 -1.65
CA PRO A 153 8.05 -12.23 -2.15
C PRO A 153 7.48 -10.85 -2.50
N LYS A 154 6.26 -10.78 -3.05
CA LYS A 154 5.62 -9.51 -3.39
C LYS A 154 5.26 -8.71 -2.14
N VAL A 155 4.77 -9.41 -1.10
CA VAL A 155 4.44 -8.80 0.19
C VAL A 155 5.72 -8.26 0.85
N LYS A 156 6.79 -9.05 0.88
CA LYS A 156 8.10 -8.61 1.39
C LYS A 156 8.62 -7.37 0.67
N ALA A 157 8.55 -7.36 -0.67
CA ALA A 157 8.96 -6.21 -1.47
C ALA A 157 8.12 -4.96 -1.17
N ALA A 158 6.79 -5.11 -1.07
CA ALA A 158 5.90 -4.00 -0.76
C ALA A 158 6.14 -3.42 0.65
N LEU A 159 6.35 -4.28 1.66
CA LEU A 159 6.67 -3.87 3.03
C LEU A 159 8.06 -3.22 3.14
N ALA A 160 9.03 -3.70 2.35
CA ALA A 160 10.35 -3.07 2.25
C ALA A 160 10.23 -1.66 1.66
N ALA A 161 9.48 -1.49 0.58
CA ALA A 161 9.24 -0.17 -0.02
C ALA A 161 8.55 0.81 0.95
N LEU A 162 7.60 0.34 1.76
CA LEU A 162 7.03 1.15 2.84
C LEU A 162 8.06 1.54 3.91
N THR A 163 9.00 0.64 4.23
CA THR A 163 10.06 0.91 5.21
C THR A 163 11.02 2.00 4.69
N ASP A 164 11.38 1.95 3.40
CA ASP A 164 12.18 2.99 2.77
C ASP A 164 11.45 4.34 2.78
N LEU A 165 10.13 4.31 2.55
CA LEU A 165 9.29 5.49 2.61
C LEU A 165 9.24 6.11 4.00
N LYS A 166 9.20 5.28 5.05
CA LYS A 166 9.20 5.73 6.44
C LYS A 166 10.39 6.64 6.75
N ALA A 167 11.56 6.38 6.16
CA ALA A 167 12.76 7.17 6.36
C ALA A 167 12.63 8.64 5.90
N ARG A 168 11.59 8.97 5.12
CA ARG A 168 11.27 10.34 4.69
C ARG A 168 10.53 11.14 5.79
N PHE A 169 9.96 10.47 6.79
CA PHE A 169 9.28 11.12 7.90
C PHE A 169 10.23 11.24 9.10
N GLY A 170 10.61 12.46 9.46
CA GLY A 170 11.49 12.75 10.61
C GLY A 170 12.92 13.19 10.27
N GLN A 171 13.20 13.52 9.00
CA GLN A 171 14.32 14.38 8.61
C GLN A 171 13.94 15.85 8.79
#